data_AF-A0A9D1L1A6-F1
#
_entry.id   AF-A0A9D1L1A6-F1
#
_cell.length_a   1.000
_cell.length_b   1.000
_cell.length_c   1.000
_cell.angle_alpha   90.00
_cell.angle_beta   90.00
_cell.angle_gamma   90.00
#
_symmetry.space_group_name_H-M   'P 1'
#
loop_
_entity.id
_entity.type
_entity.pdbx_description
1 polymer ?
#
loop_
_entity_poly.entity_id
_entity_poly.type
_entity_poly.pdbx_seq_one_letter_code
_entity_poly.pdbx_strand_id
1 'polypeptide(L)' 'MFIKVIPNNRGKKGTYYCQLVESYRDHGKIRHRTYLKFGLMNEEQVQLLKAEYAHLLKQPHRRKKE' A
#
# COMPACT_ATOMS: atom_id res chain seq x y z
N MET A 1 -6.07 -6.28 -1.57
CA MET A 1 -5.20 -5.10 -1.80
C MET A 1 -3.92 -5.26 -0.99
N PHE A 2 -2.87 -4.47 -1.27
CA PHE A 2 -1.62 -4.48 -0.52
C PHE A 2 -0.87 -3.15 -0.68
N ILE A 3 0.07 -2.87 0.22
CA ILE A 3 0.98 -1.72 0.11
C ILE A 3 2.17 -2.11 -0.78
N LYS A 4 2.29 -1.47 -1.94
CA LYS A 4 3.47 -1.58 -2.82
C LYS A 4 4.51 -0.54 -2.39
N VAL A 5 5.73 -1.00 -2.12
CA VAL A 5 6.88 -0.16 -1.74
C VAL A 5 7.91 -0.21 -2.86
N ILE A 6 8.29 0.95 -3.39
CA ILE A 6 9.22 1.06 -4.52
C ILE A 6 10.43 1.90 -4.07
N PRO A 7 11.67 1.36 -4.09
CA PRO A 7 12.86 2.11 -3.72
C PRO A 7 13.06 3.38 -4.56
N ASN A 8 13.45 4.48 -3.91
CA ASN A 8 13.82 5.71 -4.61
C ASN A 8 15.26 5.63 -5.15
N ASN A 9 15.43 4.96 -6.30
CA ASN A 9 16.75 4.69 -6.87
C ASN A 9 17.49 5.94 -7.37
N ARG A 10 16.77 7.03 -7.67
CA ARG A 10 17.35 8.27 -8.25
C ARG A 10 17.42 9.44 -7.27
N GLY A 11 16.87 9.30 -6.07
CA GLY A 11 16.77 10.38 -5.08
C GLY A 11 17.47 10.05 -3.77
N LYS A 12 16.92 10.57 -2.67
CA LYS A 12 17.45 10.35 -1.32
C LYS A 12 17.40 8.85 -0.98
N LYS A 13 18.57 8.27 -0.66
CA LYS A 13 18.66 6.88 -0.17
C LYS A 13 17.83 6.69 1.11
N GLY A 14 17.31 5.49 1.32
CA GLY A 14 16.43 5.19 2.45
C GLY A 14 15.03 5.82 2.33
N THR A 15 14.64 6.26 1.14
CA THR A 15 13.28 6.71 0.83
C THR A 15 12.61 5.83 -0.21
N TYR A 16 11.29 5.78 -0.18
CA TYR A 16 10.46 4.84 -0.94
C TYR A 16 9.19 5.51 -1.43
N TYR A 17 8.78 5.20 -2.66
CA TYR A 17 7.45 5.55 -3.15
C TYR A 17 6.46 4.47 -2.76
N CYS A 18 5.43 4.83 -2.01
CA CYS A 18 4.43 3.90 -1.50
C CYS A 18 3.07 4.09 -2.17
N GLN A 19 2.39 2.98 -2.47
CA GLN A 19 1.10 2.97 -3.15
C GLN A 19 0.19 1.88 -2.58
N LEU A 20 -1.11 2.17 -2.46
CA LEU A 20 -2.13 1.15 -2.22
C LEU A 20 -2.55 0.54 -3.55
N VAL A 21 -2.40 -0.77 -3.68
CA VAL A 21 -2.61 -1.50 -4.93
C VAL A 21 -3.63 -2.61 -4.72
N GLU A 22 -4.55 -2.76 -5.66
CA GLU A 22 -5.41 -3.93 -5.77
C GLU A 22 -4.86 -4.89 -6.82
N SER A 23 -4.91 -6.19 -6.50
CA SER A 23 -4.65 -7.25 -7.45
C SER A 23 -5.97 -7.76 -8.01
N TYR A 24 -6.05 -7.88 -9.32
CA TYR A 24 -7.22 -8.38 -10.03
C TYR A 24 -6.78 -9.32 -11.16
N ARG A 25 -7.70 -10.14 -11.65
CA ARG A 25 -7.47 -10.99 -12.82
C ARG A 25 -8.13 -10.37 -14.03
N ASP A 26 -7.39 -10.34 -15.12
CA ASP A 26 -7.81 -9.82 -16.43
C ASP A 26 -7.42 -10.84 -17.49
N HIS A 27 -8.41 -11.44 -18.16
CA HIS A 27 -8.20 -12.53 -19.12
C HIS A 27 -7.24 -13.63 -18.64
N GLY A 28 -7.39 -14.06 -17.38
CA GLY A 28 -6.55 -15.09 -16.75
C GLY A 28 -5.17 -14.62 -16.30
N LYS A 29 -4.77 -13.37 -16.60
CA LYS A 29 -3.50 -12.78 -16.15
C LYS A 29 -3.71 -11.95 -14.89
N ILE A 30 -2.79 -12.06 -13.93
CA ILE A 30 -2.79 -11.20 -12.75
C ILE A 30 -2.34 -9.80 -13.15
N ARG A 31 -3.15 -8.80 -12.81
CA ARG A 31 -2.89 -7.38 -13.03
C ARG A 31 -3.00 -6.61 -11.71
N HIS A 32 -2.42 -5.41 -11.70
CA HIS A 32 -2.38 -4.55 -10.53
C HIS A 32 -2.90 -3.16 -10.89
N ARG A 33 -3.85 -2.63 -10.11
CA ARG A 33 -4.37 -1.26 -10.23
C ARG A 33 -4.00 -0.46 -8.98
N THR A 34 -3.42 0.72 -9.17
CA THR A 34 -3.14 1.64 -8.07
C THR A 34 -4.42 2.40 -7.69
N TYR A 35 -4.79 2.34 -6.42
CA TYR A 35 -5.92 3.08 -5.84
C TYR A 35 -5.48 4.41 -5.23
N LEU A 36 -4.38 4.39 -4.47
CA LEU A 36 -3.87 5.57 -3.77
C LEU A 36 -2.35 5.63 -3.86
N LYS A 37 -1.80 6.84 -3.99
CA LYS A 37 -0.37 7.10 -3.91
C LYS A 37 -0.09 7.85 -2.61
N PHE A 38 0.77 7.30 -1.77
CA PHE A 38 1.18 7.92 -0.51
C PHE A 38 2.36 8.89 -0.68
N GLY A 39 2.99 8.90 -1.85
CA GLY A 39 4.15 9.75 -2.13
C GLY A 39 5.46 9.12 -1.66
N LEU A 40 6.45 9.99 -1.41
CA LEU A 40 7.79 9.61 -0.95
C LEU A 40 7.81 9.53 0.58
N MET A 41 8.26 8.39 1.11
CA MET A 41 8.30 8.09 2.54
C MET A 41 9.69 7.61 2.96
N ASN A 42 10.07 7.84 4.21
CA ASN A 42 11.26 7.21 4.82
C ASN A 42 10.93 5.80 5.33
N GLU A 43 11.95 5.06 5.78
CA GLU A 43 11.79 3.66 6.23
C GLU A 43 10.81 3.51 7.42
N GLU A 44 10.88 4.39 8.42
CA GLU A 44 10.01 4.36 9.59
C GLU A 44 8.53 4.55 9.20
N GLN A 45 8.26 5.53 8.33
CA GLN A 45 6.92 5.78 7.78
C GLN A 45 6.39 4.57 7.01
N VAL A 46 7.25 3.87 6.26
CA VAL A 46 6.87 2.64 5.54
C VAL A 46 6.43 1.54 6.51
N GLN A 47 7.16 1.35 7.60
CA GLN A 47 6.82 0.33 8.60
C GLN A 47 5.49 0.68 9.29
N LEU A 48 5.31 1.95 9.66
CA LEU A 48 4.04 2.42 10.24
C LEU A 48 2.87 2.22 9.28
N LEU A 49 3.04 2.57 8.00
CA LEU A 49 2.00 2.39 6.98
C LEU A 49 1.60 0.91 6.82
N LYS A 50 2.58 -0.01 6.82
CA LYS A 50 2.31 -1.45 6.76
C LYS A 50 1.57 -1.95 8.00
N ALA A 51 1.99 -1.49 9.18
CA ALA A 51 1.37 -1.85 10.45
C ALA A 51 -0.10 -1.39 10.50
N GLU A 52 -0.37 -0.14 10.14
CA GLU A 52 -1.71 0.42 10.10
C GLU A 52 -2.59 -0.32 9.08
N TYR A 53 -2.08 -0.58 7.88
CA TYR A 53 -2.80 -1.36 6.88
C TYR A 53 -3.15 -2.76 7.39
N ALA A 54 -2.20 -3.46 8.03
CA ALA A 54 -2.43 -4.77 8.62
C ALA A 54 -3.41 -4.72 9.79
N HIS A 55 -3.37 -3.66 10.60
CA HIS A 55 -4.30 -3.44 11.69
C HIS A 55 -5.73 -3.27 11.17
N LEU A 56 -5.94 -2.43 10.15
CA LEU A 56 -7.23 -2.22 9.50
C LEU A 56 -7.79 -3.50 8.88
N LEU A 57 -6.94 -4.36 8.31
CA LEU A 57 -7.36 -5.65 7.77
C LEU A 57 -7.82 -6.64 8.84
N LYS A 58 -7.29 -6.53 10.06
CA LYS A 58 -7.65 -7.42 11.19
C LYS A 58 -8.91 -6.97 11.92
N GLN A 59 -9.36 -5.73 11.74
CA GLN A 59 -10.58 -5.27 12.36
C GLN A 59 -11.79 -5.93 11.66
N PRO A 60 -12.63 -6.72 12.36
CA PRO A 60 -13.89 -7.17 11.79
C PRO A 60 -14.68 -5.92 11.44
N HIS A 61 -15.15 -5.82 10.20
CA HIS A 61 -15.82 -4.63 9.66
C HIS A 61 -16.67 -3.95 10.73
N ARG A 62 -16.25 -2.76 11.20
CA ARG A 62 -17.20 -1.80 11.75
C ARG A 62 -18.15 -1.48 10.60
N ARG A 63 -19.21 -2.29 10.46
CA ARG A 63 -20.38 -1.90 9.68
C ARG A 63 -20.76 -0.54 10.25
N LYS A 64 -20.60 0.52 9.46
CA LYS A 64 -21.28 1.76 9.77
C LYS A 64 -22.75 1.36 9.85
N LYS A 65 -23.33 1.43 11.05
CA LYS A 65 -24.78 1.48 11.18
C LYS A 65 -25.18 2.75 10.45
N GLU A 66 -25.80 2.59 9.29
CA GLU A 66 -26.62 3.63 8.68
C GLU A 66 -27.76 4.03 9.63
#